data_AF-A0A2V9P1G9-F1
#
_entry.id   AF-A0A2V9P1G9-F1
#
_cell.length_a   1.000
_cell.length_b   1.000
_cell.length_c   1.000
_cell.angle_alpha   90.00
_cell.angle_beta   90.00
_cell.angle_gamma   90.00
#
_symmetry.space_group_name_H-M   'P 1'
#
loop_
_entity.id
_entity.type
_entity.pdbx_description
1 polymer ?
#
loop_
_entity_poly.entity_id
_entity_poly.type
_entity_poly.pdbx_seq_one_letter_code
_entity_poly.pdbx_strand_id
1 'polypeptide(L)'
;MGGDADRIARTGPRISIVVPVYNTPGSYLEALIDSVRSQLYQNWQLCLADDASPEPHVRQILERAASTDSRIQVSWRDANGH
;
A
#
# COMPACT_ATOMS: atom_id res chain seq x y z
N MET A 1 -4.08 -14.52 -25.99
CA MET A 1 -5.06 -14.21 -24.94
C MET A 1 -4.46 -13.09 -24.09
N GLY A 2 -4.96 -11.85 -24.17
CA GLY A 2 -4.34 -10.71 -23.45
C GLY A 2 -5.03 -9.35 -23.62
N GLY A 3 -5.93 -9.19 -24.60
CA GLY A 3 -6.51 -7.88 -24.91
C GLY A 3 -7.45 -7.29 -23.86
N ASP A 4 -8.17 -8.11 -23.09
CA ASP A 4 -9.16 -7.60 -22.14
C ASP A 4 -8.56 -7.12 -20.81
N ALA A 5 -7.55 -7.83 -20.29
CA ALA A 5 -6.87 -7.44 -19.06
C ALA A 5 -6.15 -6.07 -19.21
N ASP A 6 -5.45 -5.88 -20.32
CA ASP A 6 -4.78 -4.62 -20.65
C ASP A 6 -5.78 -3.49 -20.90
N ARG A 7 -6.95 -3.80 -21.45
CA ARG A 7 -8.00 -2.80 -21.67
C ARG A 7 -8.59 -2.33 -20.34
N ILE A 8 -8.94 -3.25 -19.43
CA ILE A 8 -9.47 -2.91 -18.10
C ILE A 8 -8.40 -2.19 -17.26
N ALA A 9 -7.12 -2.55 -17.39
CA ALA A 9 -6.04 -1.82 -16.73
C ALA A 9 -5.93 -0.35 -17.19
N ARG A 10 -6.22 -0.05 -18.46
CA ARG A 10 -6.14 1.32 -19.01
C ARG A 10 -7.42 2.14 -18.89
N THR A 11 -8.59 1.51 -18.92
CA THR A 11 -9.89 2.22 -18.96
C THR A 11 -10.80 1.91 -17.77
N GLY A 12 -10.40 0.98 -16.89
CA GLY A 12 -11.15 0.64 -15.69
C GLY A 12 -10.94 1.65 -14.55
N PRO A 13 -11.82 1.64 -13.55
CA PRO A 13 -11.74 2.55 -12.41
C PRO A 13 -10.47 2.30 -11.61
N ARG A 14 -9.84 3.38 -11.11
CA ARG A 14 -8.75 3.22 -10.14
C ARG A 14 -9.32 2.73 -8.81
N ILE A 15 -8.78 1.64 -8.29
CA ILE A 15 -9.15 1.10 -6.97
C ILE A 15 -8.14 1.59 -5.93
N SER A 16 -8.57 2.49 -5.05
CA SER A 16 -7.73 2.96 -3.93
C SER A 16 -8.02 2.14 -2.67
N ILE A 17 -6.99 1.52 -2.11
CA ILE A 17 -7.05 0.69 -0.91
C ILE A 17 -6.43 1.52 0.22
N VAL A 18 -7.22 1.84 1.25
CA VAL A 18 -6.75 2.63 2.40
C VAL A 18 -6.55 1.70 3.58
N VAL A 19 -5.35 1.74 4.18
CA VAL A 19 -4.96 0.87 5.28
C VAL A 19 -4.34 1.71 6.40
N PRO A 20 -4.99 1.79 7.58
CA PRO A 20 -4.34 2.31 8.76
C PRO A 20 -3.27 1.33 9.25
N VAL A 21 -2.11 1.84 9.67
CA VAL A 21 -0.98 1.07 10.16
C VAL A 21 -0.60 1.59 11.54
N TYR A 22 -0.56 0.69 12.53
CA TYR A 22 -0.09 0.99 13.88
C TYR A 22 0.61 -0.22 14.48
N ASN A 23 1.93 -0.10 14.67
CA ASN A 23 2.79 -1.12 15.26
C ASN A 23 2.58 -2.55 14.70
N THR A 24 2.30 -2.65 13.41
CA THR A 24 2.06 -3.95 12.76
C THR A 24 3.35 -4.76 12.74
N PRO A 25 3.33 -6.06 13.10
CA PRO A 25 4.50 -6.93 12.95
C PRO A 25 5.01 -6.93 11.50
N GLY A 26 6.33 -6.78 11.33
CA GLY A 26 6.94 -6.55 10.01
C GLY A 26 6.54 -7.57 8.95
N SER A 27 6.52 -8.86 9.29
CA SER A 27 6.15 -9.93 8.36
C SER A 27 4.71 -9.80 7.83
N TYR A 28 3.78 -9.33 8.66
CA TYR A 28 2.39 -9.10 8.23
C TYR A 28 2.26 -7.84 7.39
N LEU A 29 3.01 -6.79 7.72
CA LEU A 29 3.02 -5.57 6.93
C LEU A 29 3.59 -5.81 5.53
N GLU A 30 4.69 -6.55 5.43
CA GLU A 30 5.28 -6.96 4.16
C GLU A 30 4.33 -7.86 3.36
N ALA A 31 3.76 -8.89 4.00
CA ALA A 31 2.80 -9.77 3.36
C ALA A 31 1.55 -9.02 2.84
N LEU A 32 1.07 -8.02 3.59
CA LEU A 32 -0.03 -7.16 3.15
C LEU A 32 0.34 -6.41 1.88
N ILE A 33 1.50 -5.76 1.86
CA ILE A 33 1.98 -4.99 0.70
C ILE A 33 2.16 -5.90 -0.51
N ASP A 34 2.76 -7.08 -0.33
CA ASP A 34 2.99 -8.04 -1.41
C ASP A 34 1.67 -8.65 -1.94
N SER A 35 0.68 -8.80 -1.06
CA SER A 35 -0.65 -9.23 -1.49
C SER A 35 -1.31 -8.22 -2.44
N VAL A 36 -1.14 -6.92 -2.20
CA VAL A 36 -1.68 -5.87 -3.08
C VAL A 36 -0.85 -5.74 -4.36
N ARG A 37 0.48 -5.91 -4.28
CA ARG A 37 1.36 -5.90 -5.45
C ARG A 37 1.07 -7.02 -6.44
N SER A 38 0.69 -8.19 -5.94
CA SER A 38 0.41 -9.38 -6.75
C SER A 38 -1.00 -9.40 -7.36
N GLN A 39 -1.79 -8.33 -7.20
CA GLN A 39 -3.12 -8.25 -7.79
C GLN A 39 -3.07 -8.31 -9.32
N LEU A 40 -3.99 -9.08 -9.92
CA LEU A 40 -4.12 -9.21 -11.38
C LEU A 40 -4.54 -7.88 -12.02
N TYR A 41 -5.44 -7.15 -11.37
CA TYR A 41 -5.82 -5.81 -11.80
C TYR A 41 -4.71 -4.82 -11.46
N GLN A 42 -4.23 -4.03 -12.43
CA GLN A 42 -3.04 -3.18 -12.24
C GLN A 42 -3.33 -1.73 -11.86
N ASN A 43 -4.54 -1.23 -12.11
CA ASN A 43 -4.92 0.17 -11.84
C ASN A 43 -5.44 0.33 -10.40
N TRP A 44 -4.58 0.06 -9.44
CA TRP A 44 -4.84 0.32 -8.03
C TRP A 44 -3.88 1.36 -7.47
N GLN A 45 -4.22 1.83 -6.28
CA GLN A 45 -3.38 2.66 -5.42
C GLN A 45 -3.49 2.12 -3.99
N LEU A 46 -2.37 2.05 -3.28
CA LEU A 46 -2.33 1.63 -1.88
C LEU A 46 -1.96 2.83 -1.01
N CYS A 47 -2.87 3.27 -0.15
CA CYS A 47 -2.70 4.40 0.74
C CYS A 47 -2.51 3.88 2.17
N LEU A 48 -1.28 3.93 2.69
CA LEU A 48 -0.91 3.50 4.02
C LEU A 48 -0.88 4.72 4.95
N ALA A 49 -1.69 4.72 6.00
CA ALA A 49 -1.72 5.79 6.98
C ALA A 49 -1.07 5.30 8.28
N ASP A 50 0.18 5.69 8.53
CA ASP A 50 0.88 5.35 9.77
C ASP A 50 0.41 6.27 10.90
N ASP A 51 -0.21 5.69 11.92
CA ASP A 51 -0.77 6.38 13.09
C ASP A 51 0.28 6.48 14.20
N ALA A 52 1.45 7.06 13.88
CA ALA A 52 2.60 7.22 14.78
C ALA A 52 3.09 5.91 15.43
N SER A 53 3.35 4.89 14.62
CA SER A 53 3.93 3.63 15.12
C SER A 53 5.27 3.89 15.84
N PRO A 54 5.44 3.41 17.10
CA PRO A 54 6.67 3.65 17.85
C PRO A 54 7.85 2.82 17.31
N GLU A 55 7.56 1.68 16.70
CA GLU A 55 8.60 0.76 16.23
C GLU A 55 9.20 1.20 14.89
N PRO A 56 10.53 1.37 14.79
CA PRO A 56 11.19 1.87 13.58
C PRO A 56 11.00 1.00 12.33
N HIS A 57 10.78 -0.31 12.50
CA HIS A 57 10.62 -1.22 11.35
C HIS A 57 9.40 -0.86 10.50
N VAL A 58 8.32 -0.38 11.12
CA VAL A 58 7.10 0.02 10.39
C VAL A 58 7.45 1.11 9.39
N ARG A 59 8.09 2.17 9.87
CA ARG A 59 8.51 3.29 9.02
C ARG A 59 9.44 2.84 7.90
N GLN A 60 10.44 2.01 8.21
CA GLN A 60 11.40 1.49 7.22
C GLN A 60 10.72 0.67 6.12
N ILE A 61 9.76 -0.18 6.48
CA ILE A 61 9.00 -0.99 5.52
C ILE A 61 8.14 -0.09 4.62
N LEU A 62 7.43 0.88 5.21
CA LEU A 62 6.57 1.81 4.48
C LEU A 62 7.36 2.70 3.50
N GLU A 63 8.50 3.26 3.94
CA GLU A 63 9.39 4.06 3.08
C GLU A 63 10.00 3.23 1.94
N ARG A 64 10.40 1.98 2.22
CA ARG A 64 10.86 1.05 1.18
C ARG A 64 9.75 0.74 0.18
N ALA A 65 8.53 0.50 0.65
CA ALA A 65 7.40 0.18 -0.21
C ALA A 65 7.06 1.35 -1.15
N ALA A 66 6.99 2.57 -0.62
CA ALA A 66 6.70 3.78 -1.38
C ALA A 66 7.80 4.15 -2.39
N SER A 67 9.07 3.87 -2.07
CA SER A 67 10.19 4.14 -2.99
C SER A 67 10.31 3.11 -4.12
N THR A 68 9.74 1.92 -3.96
CA THR A 68 9.85 0.81 -4.93
C THR A 68 8.61 0.66 -5.84
N ASP A 69 7.44 1.19 -5.44
CA ASP A 69 6.23 1.19 -6.27
C ASP A 69 5.49 2.52 -6.11
N SER A 70 5.40 3.30 -7.20
CA SER A 70 4.78 4.63 -7.21
C SER A 70 3.27 4.62 -6.98
N ARG A 71 2.62 3.45 -7.01
CA ARG A 71 1.21 3.28 -6.65
C ARG A 71 0.99 3.21 -5.13
N ILE A 72 2.06 3.07 -4.36
CA ILE A 72 2.02 3.04 -2.89
C ILE A 72 2.31 4.44 -2.36
N GLN A 73 1.36 4.99 -1.60
CA GLN A 73 1.46 6.29 -0.95
C GLN A 73 1.37 6.11 0.56
N VAL A 74 2.20 6.86 1.29
CA VAL A 74 2.23 6.82 2.74
C VAL A 74 1.89 8.19 3.29
N SER A 75 0.94 8.23 4.22
CA SER A 75 0.60 9.39 5.02
C SER A 75 1.05 9.13 6.46
N TRP A 76 1.81 10.08 7.01
CA TRP A 76 2.29 10.03 8.38
C TRP A 76 1.43 10.94 9.24
N ARG A 77 0.96 10.43 10.38
CA ARG A 77 0.27 11.25 11.37
C ARG A 77 1.20 11.55 12.53
N ASP A 78 1.20 12.80 12.97
CA ASP A 78 2.04 13.26 14.09
C ASP A 78 1.45 12.87 15.46
N ALA A 79 0.21 12.39 15.51
CA ALA A 79 -0.49 11.93 16.71
C ALA A 79 -1.55 10.87 16.41
N ASN A 80 -1.70 9.89 17.31
CA ASN A 80 -2.71 8.82 17.20
C ASN A 80 -4.12 9.43 17.10
N GLY A 81 -4.96 8.87 16.23
CA GLY A 81 -6.39 9.19 16.20
C GLY A 81 -7.05 8.81 17.53
N HIS A 82 -7.77 9.75 18.15
CA HIS A 82 -8.70 9.47 19.26
C HIS A 82 -9.85 8.58 18.80
#